data_AF-A0A6J4E3H8-F1
#
_entry.id   AF-A0A6J4E3H8-F1
#
_cell.length_a   1.000
_cell.length_b   1.000
_cell.length_c   1.000
_cell.angle_alpha   90.00
_cell.angle_beta   90.00
_cell.angle_gamma   90.00
#
_symmetry.space_group_name_H-M   'P 1'
#
loop_
_entity.id
_entity.type
_entity.pdbx_description
1 polymer ?
#
loop_
_entity_poly.entity_id
_entity_poly.type
_entity_poly.pdbx_seq_one_letter_code
_entity_poly.pdbx_strand_id
1 'polypeptide(L)'
;MQRIAIAALSALISMTTVAGTLESELQKNGLVAQAIPKSGITGKTLDLGAYQVTAEGGGLLISHDEQSLERPLTELQVGGVKIRGTDQGEWGGELTVTSQDGTTRTLLKENVVSIQKVGDSIFVFTGLSHMGINVGAMYELTDIASEPKLTKVTLLPSAPEKILFEQGVAYILTYDSLIAINPSPEQASMEIIAYKAPWSRFAPNSLVKQGDYFFVGMHAGVTVVKASRFGIQDVRFYGPQGAEELLKPETINHRLR
;
A
#
# COMPACT_ATOMS: atom_id res chain seq x y z
N MET A 1 3.49 -43.38 32.29
CA MET A 1 3.14 -42.01 31.86
C MET A 1 4.03 -41.64 30.69
N GLN A 2 3.51 -41.77 29.46
CA GLN A 2 4.25 -41.64 28.20
C GLN A 2 3.99 -40.23 27.65
N ARG A 3 5.05 -39.43 27.44
CA ARG A 3 4.97 -38.09 26.87
C ARG A 3 4.79 -38.21 25.36
N ILE A 4 3.66 -37.72 24.85
CA ILE A 4 3.41 -37.55 23.41
C ILE A 4 4.16 -36.28 22.98
N ALA A 5 5.24 -36.46 22.21
CA ALA A 5 5.87 -35.38 21.48
C ALA A 5 5.08 -35.17 20.18
N ILE A 6 4.33 -34.07 20.09
CA ILE A 6 3.73 -33.63 18.84
C ILE A 6 4.86 -33.01 18.00
N ALA A 7 5.33 -33.75 17.00
CA ALA A 7 6.22 -33.22 15.98
C ALA A 7 5.41 -32.27 15.08
N ALA A 8 5.65 -30.96 15.21
CA ALA A 8 5.20 -29.99 14.22
C ALA A 8 6.00 -30.21 12.93
N LEU A 9 5.34 -30.74 11.90
CA LEU A 9 5.89 -30.92 10.57
C LEU A 9 5.90 -29.55 9.87
N SER A 10 6.94 -28.76 10.11
CA SER A 10 7.18 -27.53 9.36
C SER A 10 7.76 -27.91 8.00
N ALA A 11 6.98 -27.77 6.93
CA ALA A 11 7.48 -27.92 5.58
C ALA A 11 8.51 -26.80 5.30
N LEU A 12 9.80 -27.13 5.34
CA LEU A 12 10.86 -26.29 4.79
C LEU A 12 10.72 -26.27 3.26
N ILE A 13 9.92 -25.36 2.75
CA ILE A 13 10.01 -24.96 1.35
C ILE A 13 11.31 -24.16 1.22
N SER A 14 12.25 -24.66 0.42
CA SER A 14 13.54 -23.99 0.22
C SER A 14 13.34 -22.55 -0.29
N MET A 15 14.07 -21.58 0.25
CA MET A 15 13.96 -20.18 -0.21
C MET A 15 14.29 -20.00 -1.70
N THR A 16 15.06 -20.92 -2.29
CA THR A 16 15.35 -20.95 -3.74
C THR A 16 14.12 -21.33 -4.55
N THR A 17 13.26 -22.21 -4.05
CA THR A 17 12.02 -22.60 -4.73
C THR A 17 11.00 -21.47 -4.73
N VAL A 18 10.85 -20.71 -3.63
CA VAL A 18 9.90 -19.58 -3.54
C VAL A 18 10.30 -18.41 -4.44
N ALA A 19 11.59 -18.05 -4.49
CA ALA A 19 12.06 -16.98 -5.37
C ALA A 19 11.93 -17.36 -6.86
N GLY A 20 12.22 -18.62 -7.21
CA GLY A 20 12.05 -19.13 -8.57
C GLY A 20 10.59 -19.23 -9.01
N THR A 21 9.66 -19.58 -8.10
CA THR A 21 8.22 -19.59 -8.41
C THR A 21 7.69 -18.20 -8.62
N LEU A 22 8.15 -17.22 -7.83
CA LEU A 22 7.69 -15.84 -7.94
C LEU A 22 8.12 -15.19 -9.25
N GLU A 23 9.40 -15.33 -9.61
CA GLU A 23 9.91 -14.80 -10.87
C GLU A 23 9.21 -15.46 -12.06
N SER A 24 8.92 -16.77 -11.97
CA SER A 24 8.12 -17.47 -12.97
C SER A 24 6.69 -16.92 -13.09
N GLU A 25 6.06 -16.51 -11.99
CA GLU A 25 4.71 -15.93 -11.99
C GLU A 25 4.67 -14.54 -12.65
N LEU A 26 5.65 -13.68 -12.35
CA LEU A 26 5.79 -12.37 -13.01
C LEU A 26 6.07 -12.53 -14.51
N GLN A 27 6.95 -13.46 -14.89
CA GLN A 27 7.26 -13.74 -16.30
C GLN A 27 6.06 -14.28 -17.08
N LYS A 28 5.22 -15.13 -16.47
CA LYS A 28 3.96 -15.60 -17.08
C LYS A 28 3.00 -14.45 -17.41
N ASN A 29 3.08 -13.35 -16.67
CA ASN A 29 2.32 -12.12 -16.90
C ASN A 29 3.07 -11.11 -17.80
N GLY A 30 4.12 -11.56 -18.50
CA GLY A 30 4.90 -10.71 -19.42
C GLY A 30 5.78 -9.68 -18.73
N LEU A 31 6.03 -9.82 -17.42
CA LEU A 31 6.88 -8.92 -16.65
C LEU A 31 8.27 -9.52 -16.41
N VAL A 32 9.31 -8.76 -16.71
CA VAL A 32 10.71 -9.18 -16.54
C VAL A 32 11.44 -8.21 -15.63
N ALA A 33 12.43 -8.71 -14.88
CA ALA A 33 13.24 -7.86 -14.02
C ALA A 33 14.01 -6.84 -14.86
N GLN A 34 13.92 -5.57 -14.47
CA GLN A 34 14.56 -4.46 -15.18
C GLN A 34 15.25 -3.52 -14.20
N ALA A 35 16.14 -2.67 -14.71
CA ALA A 35 16.68 -1.57 -13.90
C ALA A 35 15.53 -0.64 -13.48
N ILE A 36 15.59 -0.13 -12.24
CA ILE A 36 14.63 0.86 -11.76
C ILE A 36 14.68 2.08 -12.70
N PRO A 37 13.56 2.46 -13.35
CA PRO A 37 13.57 3.58 -14.27
C PRO A 37 13.83 4.88 -13.49
N LYS A 38 14.72 5.72 -14.02
CA LYS A 38 15.08 6.99 -13.37
C LYS A 38 14.09 8.10 -13.71
N SER A 39 13.46 8.06 -14.87
CA SER A 39 12.37 8.96 -15.24
C SER A 39 11.06 8.46 -14.61
N GLY A 40 10.26 9.37 -14.06
CA GLY A 40 8.92 9.04 -13.57
C GLY A 40 7.89 8.88 -14.68
N ILE A 41 6.63 9.19 -14.36
CA ILE A 41 5.55 9.25 -15.35
C ILE A 41 5.90 10.26 -16.46
N THR A 42 6.06 9.75 -17.68
CA THR A 42 6.18 10.44 -18.97
C THR A 42 5.11 9.91 -19.92
N GLY A 43 4.93 10.53 -21.10
CA GLY A 43 4.04 9.97 -22.14
C GLY A 43 4.34 8.50 -22.46
N LYS A 44 5.64 8.16 -22.62
CA LYS A 44 6.08 6.79 -22.89
C LYS A 44 5.73 5.79 -21.78
N THR A 45 5.75 6.20 -20.52
CA THR A 45 5.39 5.30 -19.40
C THR A 45 3.88 5.23 -19.19
N LEU A 46 3.13 6.25 -19.60
CA LEU A 46 1.67 6.19 -19.65
C LEU A 46 1.21 5.18 -20.72
N ASP A 47 1.89 5.14 -21.86
CA ASP A 47 1.62 4.15 -22.93
C ASP A 47 1.82 2.69 -22.47
N LEU A 48 2.59 2.46 -21.39
CA LEU A 48 2.77 1.13 -20.80
C LEU A 48 1.61 0.72 -19.87
N GLY A 49 0.70 1.63 -19.55
CA GLY A 49 -0.49 1.39 -18.73
C GLY A 49 -0.20 1.18 -17.24
N ALA A 50 -1.28 0.92 -16.50
CA ALA A 50 -1.27 0.63 -15.06
C ALA A 50 -1.36 -0.87 -14.81
N TYR A 51 -0.49 -1.38 -13.94
CA TYR A 51 -0.51 -2.76 -13.50
C TYR A 51 -1.10 -2.82 -12.10
N GLN A 52 -2.11 -3.65 -11.89
CA GLN A 52 -2.69 -3.91 -10.58
C GLN A 52 -2.38 -5.34 -10.16
N VAL A 53 -1.99 -5.53 -8.90
CA VAL A 53 -1.71 -6.84 -8.31
C VAL A 53 -2.78 -7.15 -7.28
N THR A 54 -3.36 -8.36 -7.38
CA THR A 54 -4.32 -8.90 -6.41
C THR A 54 -3.92 -10.31 -6.00
N ALA A 55 -4.30 -10.73 -4.80
CA ALA A 55 -4.09 -12.10 -4.34
C ALA A 55 -5.31 -12.95 -4.68
N GLU A 56 -5.12 -14.02 -5.46
CA GLU A 56 -6.20 -14.95 -5.84
C GLU A 56 -5.70 -16.40 -5.77
N GLY A 57 -6.45 -17.28 -5.11
CA GLY A 57 -6.17 -18.72 -5.10
C GLY A 57 -4.80 -19.12 -4.52
N GLY A 58 -4.15 -18.26 -3.74
CA GLY A 58 -2.78 -18.47 -3.22
C GLY A 58 -1.66 -18.03 -4.18
N GLY A 59 -2.00 -17.43 -5.32
CA GLY A 59 -1.08 -16.80 -6.27
C GLY A 59 -1.36 -15.30 -6.44
N LEU A 60 -0.74 -14.70 -7.45
CA LEU A 60 -0.89 -13.32 -7.87
C LEU A 60 -1.66 -13.25 -9.19
N LEU A 61 -2.74 -12.47 -9.20
CA LEU A 61 -3.37 -12.02 -10.43
C LEU A 61 -2.86 -10.62 -10.74
N ILE A 62 -2.31 -10.45 -11.96
CA ILE A 62 -1.84 -9.16 -12.46
C ILE A 62 -2.77 -8.73 -13.59
N SER A 63 -3.52 -7.66 -13.37
CA SER A 63 -4.38 -7.07 -14.39
C SER A 63 -3.74 -5.82 -14.99
N HIS A 64 -4.05 -5.62 -16.28
CA HIS A 64 -3.69 -4.44 -17.05
C HIS A 64 -5.00 -3.78 -17.45
N ASP A 65 -5.49 -2.88 -16.61
CA ASP A 65 -6.68 -2.10 -16.93
C ASP A 65 -6.69 -0.80 -16.13
N GLU A 66 -6.99 0.31 -16.80
CA GLU A 66 -7.08 1.64 -16.16
C GLU A 66 -8.33 1.76 -15.28
N GLN A 67 -9.31 0.87 -15.45
CA GLN A 67 -10.66 1.03 -14.89
C GLN A 67 -10.90 0.36 -13.52
N SER A 68 -10.02 -0.53 -13.03
CA SER A 68 -10.27 -1.27 -11.78
C SER A 68 -9.43 -0.85 -10.58
N LEU A 69 -8.98 0.42 -10.53
CA LEU A 69 -8.35 0.96 -9.33
C LEU A 69 -9.29 0.76 -8.13
N GLU A 70 -9.00 -0.23 -7.29
CA GLU A 70 -9.69 -0.38 -6.01
C GLU A 70 -9.45 0.92 -5.24
N ARG A 71 -10.50 1.74 -5.18
CA ARG A 71 -10.46 2.97 -4.42
C ARG A 71 -10.42 2.58 -2.95
N PRO A 72 -9.54 3.19 -2.16
CA PRO A 72 -9.56 2.97 -0.73
C PRO A 72 -10.99 3.20 -0.20
N LEU A 73 -11.42 2.38 0.76
CA LEU A 73 -12.73 2.53 1.36
C LEU A 73 -12.79 3.88 2.10
N THR A 74 -13.63 4.80 1.64
CA THR A 74 -13.83 6.11 2.28
C THR A 74 -15.22 6.25 2.90
N GLU A 75 -16.07 5.23 2.79
CA GLU A 75 -17.38 5.17 3.44
C GLU A 75 -17.54 3.84 4.16
N LEU A 76 -18.02 3.88 5.40
CA LEU A 76 -18.27 2.69 6.21
C LEU A 76 -19.57 2.87 6.98
N GLN A 77 -20.39 1.82 7.03
CA GLN A 77 -21.60 1.79 7.84
C GLN A 77 -21.49 0.72 8.92
N VAL A 78 -21.65 1.12 10.19
CA VAL A 78 -21.56 0.21 11.35
C VAL A 78 -22.69 0.52 12.31
N GLY A 79 -23.52 -0.47 12.62
CA GLY A 79 -24.58 -0.31 13.63
C GLY A 79 -25.50 0.88 13.36
N GLY A 80 -25.86 1.13 12.10
CA GLY A 80 -26.71 2.27 11.71
C GLY A 80 -26.02 3.64 11.71
N VAL A 81 -24.74 3.72 12.08
CA VAL A 81 -23.91 4.93 11.99
C VAL A 81 -23.18 4.93 10.66
N LYS A 82 -23.21 6.05 9.93
CA LYS A 82 -22.46 6.25 8.68
C LYS A 82 -21.21 7.05 8.95
N ILE A 83 -20.06 6.55 8.50
CA ILE A 83 -18.77 7.23 8.56
C ILE A 83 -18.36 7.53 7.13
N ARG A 84 -17.99 8.79 6.85
CA ARG A 84 -17.63 9.24 5.51
C ARG A 84 -16.40 10.13 5.54
N GLY A 85 -15.40 9.72 4.78
CA GLY A 85 -14.21 10.48 4.46
C GLY A 85 -14.31 11.14 3.09
N THR A 86 -13.75 12.33 2.98
CA THR A 86 -13.55 13.01 1.69
C THR A 86 -12.10 13.45 1.56
N ASP A 87 -11.62 13.44 0.32
CA ASP A 87 -10.31 13.92 -0.09
C ASP A 87 -10.51 14.82 -1.32
N GLN A 88 -10.14 16.09 -1.20
CA GLN A 88 -10.17 17.05 -2.31
C GLN A 88 -8.78 17.65 -2.55
N GLY A 89 -7.72 16.93 -2.17
CA GLY A 89 -6.35 17.37 -2.35
C GLY A 89 -6.07 18.69 -1.63
N GLU A 90 -5.56 19.68 -2.36
CA GLU A 90 -5.24 21.01 -1.78
C GLU A 90 -6.47 21.79 -1.30
N TRP A 91 -7.67 21.40 -1.73
CA TRP A 91 -8.93 22.01 -1.33
C TRP A 91 -9.45 21.47 0.00
N GLY A 92 -8.74 20.51 0.58
CA GLY A 92 -9.04 19.90 1.87
C GLY A 92 -10.00 18.73 1.77
N GLY A 93 -10.43 18.25 2.93
CA GLY A 93 -11.28 17.09 3.07
C GLY A 93 -11.79 17.03 4.49
N GLU A 94 -12.62 16.03 4.76
CA GLU A 94 -13.16 15.84 6.09
C GLU A 94 -13.56 14.40 6.39
N LEU A 95 -13.50 14.07 7.67
CA LEU A 95 -14.14 12.90 8.24
C LEU A 95 -15.43 13.34 8.93
N THR A 96 -16.54 12.74 8.53
CA THR A 96 -17.87 12.96 9.10
C THR A 96 -18.46 11.67 9.64
N VAL A 97 -19.25 11.79 10.71
CA VAL A 97 -20.04 10.71 11.27
C VAL A 97 -21.50 11.15 11.36
N THR A 98 -22.39 10.35 10.79
CA THR A 98 -23.84 10.52 10.86
C THR A 98 -24.42 9.43 11.76
N SER A 99 -24.97 9.86 12.89
CA SER A 99 -25.64 9.01 13.88
C SER A 99 -26.96 8.45 13.36
N GLN A 100 -27.53 7.46 14.06
CA GLN A 100 -28.81 6.82 13.68
C GLN A 100 -30.00 7.79 13.63
N ASP A 101 -29.96 8.86 14.43
CA ASP A 101 -30.95 9.94 14.45
C ASP A 101 -30.81 10.93 13.28
N GLY A 102 -29.81 10.74 12.41
CA GLY A 102 -29.49 11.61 11.27
C GLY A 102 -28.56 12.77 11.63
N THR A 103 -28.18 12.95 12.90
CA THR A 103 -27.25 14.00 13.31
C THR A 103 -25.87 13.75 12.71
N THR A 104 -25.35 14.72 11.95
CA THR A 104 -24.01 14.64 11.34
C THR A 104 -23.02 15.55 12.06
N ARG A 105 -21.82 15.03 12.34
CA ARG A 105 -20.71 15.75 12.96
C ARG A 105 -19.44 15.58 12.13
N THR A 106 -18.72 16.67 11.91
CA THR A 106 -17.35 16.64 11.37
C THR A 106 -16.37 16.39 12.51
N LEU A 107 -15.57 15.33 12.42
CA LEU A 107 -14.57 14.96 13.43
C LEU A 107 -13.17 15.46 13.10
N LEU A 108 -12.87 15.63 11.81
CA LEU A 108 -11.54 16.02 11.32
C LEU A 108 -11.66 16.76 9.99
N LYS A 109 -10.82 17.77 9.77
CA LYS A 109 -10.69 18.50 8.50
C LYS A 109 -9.33 18.19 7.86
N GLU A 110 -9.20 16.98 7.33
CA GLU A 110 -8.03 16.48 6.61
C GLU A 110 -8.52 15.60 5.46
N ASN A 111 -7.69 15.40 4.44
CA ASN A 111 -7.98 14.48 3.33
C ASN A 111 -7.99 13.05 3.84
N VAL A 112 -9.18 12.44 3.87
CA VAL A 112 -9.34 11.05 4.30
C VAL A 112 -9.05 10.13 3.12
N VAL A 113 -7.89 9.47 3.19
CA VAL A 113 -7.45 8.50 2.19
C VAL A 113 -8.18 7.18 2.38
N SER A 114 -8.31 6.67 3.61
CA SER A 114 -8.96 5.37 3.84
C SER A 114 -9.55 5.22 5.23
N ILE A 115 -10.57 4.37 5.34
CA ILE A 115 -11.26 3.95 6.54
C ILE A 115 -11.23 2.41 6.58
N GLN A 116 -10.69 1.83 7.65
CA GLN A 116 -10.49 0.40 7.79
C GLN A 116 -11.11 -0.09 9.09
N LYS A 117 -12.04 -1.04 9.02
CA LYS A 117 -12.59 -1.71 10.21
C LYS A 117 -11.79 -2.98 10.49
N VAL A 118 -11.20 -3.10 11.67
CA VAL A 118 -10.37 -4.24 12.09
C VAL A 118 -10.84 -4.70 13.46
N GLY A 119 -11.52 -5.84 13.52
CA GLY A 119 -12.23 -6.24 14.73
C GLY A 119 -13.24 -5.16 15.12
N ASP A 120 -13.15 -4.66 16.36
CA ASP A 120 -14.01 -3.59 16.86
C ASP A 120 -13.43 -2.17 16.67
N SER A 121 -12.17 -2.06 16.25
CA SER A 121 -11.51 -0.79 15.97
C SER A 121 -11.82 -0.31 14.55
N ILE A 122 -11.89 1.01 14.40
CA ILE A 122 -11.99 1.68 13.10
C ILE A 122 -10.79 2.61 12.97
N PHE A 123 -9.96 2.38 11.97
CA PHE A 123 -8.80 3.21 11.67
C PHE A 123 -9.08 4.13 10.51
N VAL A 124 -8.66 5.39 10.64
CA VAL A 124 -8.79 6.42 9.60
C VAL A 124 -7.39 6.89 9.22
N PHE A 125 -7.12 6.86 7.93
CA PHE A 125 -5.85 7.27 7.34
C PHE A 125 -6.06 8.56 6.58
N THR A 126 -5.26 9.56 6.87
CA THR A 126 -5.28 10.85 6.18
C THR A 126 -3.93 11.16 5.57
N GLY A 127 -3.91 12.01 4.55
CA GLY A 127 -2.67 12.55 4.03
C GLY A 127 -2.82 13.38 2.78
N LEU A 128 -1.73 14.05 2.43
CA LEU A 128 -1.61 14.84 1.22
C LEU A 128 -0.17 14.75 0.70
N SER A 129 -0.03 14.38 -0.57
CA SER A 129 1.23 14.45 -1.32
C SER A 129 1.05 15.41 -2.49
N HIS A 130 1.42 16.68 -2.32
CA HIS A 130 1.32 17.69 -3.37
C HIS A 130 2.29 18.86 -3.15
N MET A 131 2.94 19.33 -4.22
CA MET A 131 3.80 20.53 -4.23
C MET A 131 4.77 20.68 -3.03
N GLY A 132 5.44 19.59 -2.65
CA GLY A 132 6.42 19.57 -1.56
C GLY A 132 5.84 19.29 -0.17
N ILE A 133 4.51 19.20 -0.05
CA ILE A 133 3.83 18.60 1.10
C ILE A 133 3.79 17.09 0.87
N ASN A 134 4.23 16.32 1.86
CA ASN A 134 4.11 14.87 1.90
C ASN A 134 3.90 14.46 3.35
N VAL A 135 2.64 14.45 3.79
CA VAL A 135 2.28 14.18 5.18
C VAL A 135 1.15 13.17 5.24
N GLY A 136 1.13 12.39 6.31
CA GLY A 136 0.01 11.50 6.59
C GLY A 136 -0.16 11.27 8.09
N ALA A 137 -1.31 10.74 8.47
CA ALA A 137 -1.59 10.35 9.84
C ALA A 137 -2.52 9.13 9.88
N MET A 138 -2.43 8.41 11.00
CA MET A 138 -3.33 7.32 11.36
C MET A 138 -4.09 7.72 12.63
N TYR A 139 -5.40 7.56 12.59
CA TYR A 139 -6.31 7.81 13.70
C TYR A 139 -7.09 6.55 14.03
N GLU A 140 -7.55 6.44 15.27
CA GLU A 140 -8.52 5.44 15.73
C GLU A 140 -9.82 6.15 16.09
N LEU A 141 -10.91 5.66 15.53
CA LEU A 141 -12.27 6.11 15.79
C LEU A 141 -12.96 5.11 16.73
N THR A 142 -13.37 5.59 17.89
CA THR A 142 -14.04 4.82 18.95
C THR A 142 -15.38 5.46 19.32
N ASP A 143 -16.17 4.77 20.14
CA ASP A 143 -17.43 5.27 20.70
C ASP A 143 -18.46 5.74 19.63
N ILE A 144 -18.44 5.13 18.44
CA ILE A 144 -19.25 5.56 17.28
C ILE A 144 -20.76 5.57 17.52
N ALA A 145 -21.26 4.76 18.45
CA ALA A 145 -22.68 4.63 18.76
C ALA A 145 -23.18 5.69 19.77
N SER A 146 -22.28 6.42 20.43
CA SER A 146 -22.61 7.43 21.44
C SER A 146 -22.00 8.78 21.10
N GLU A 147 -20.78 9.04 21.58
CA GLU A 147 -20.01 10.24 21.30
C GLU A 147 -18.73 9.83 20.57
N PRO A 148 -18.72 9.89 19.22
CA PRO A 148 -17.57 9.46 18.43
C PRO A 148 -16.31 10.19 18.85
N LYS A 149 -15.26 9.44 19.18
CA LYS A 149 -13.95 9.97 19.56
C LYS A 149 -12.91 9.57 18.53
N LEU A 150 -12.25 10.58 17.95
CA LEU A 150 -11.14 10.38 17.03
C LEU A 150 -9.82 10.68 17.74
N THR A 151 -8.99 9.66 17.91
CA THR A 151 -7.68 9.78 18.56
C THR A 151 -6.57 9.57 17.54
N LYS A 152 -5.58 10.47 17.50
CA LYS A 152 -4.40 10.28 16.64
C LYS A 152 -3.54 9.16 17.22
N VAL A 153 -3.35 8.10 16.44
CA VAL A 153 -2.47 6.98 16.80
C VAL A 153 -1.02 7.38 16.55
N THR A 154 -0.72 7.82 15.33
CA THR A 154 0.63 8.25 14.95
C THR A 154 0.63 9.12 13.69
N LEU A 155 1.73 9.84 13.47
CA LEU A 155 2.02 10.48 12.19
C LEU A 155 2.69 9.47 11.26
N LEU A 156 2.37 9.54 9.97
CA LEU A 156 3.02 8.76 8.94
C LEU A 156 4.17 9.57 8.33
N PRO A 157 5.27 8.92 7.93
CA PRO A 157 6.40 9.60 7.30
C PRO A 157 6.06 10.20 5.92
N SER A 158 4.94 9.78 5.31
CA SER A 158 4.50 10.19 4.00
C SER A 158 2.99 9.91 3.84
N ALA A 159 2.33 10.58 2.90
CA ALA A 159 0.91 10.39 2.61
C ALA A 159 0.60 8.93 2.23
N PRO A 160 -0.40 8.29 2.86
CA PRO A 160 -0.79 6.92 2.52
C PRO A 160 -1.48 6.86 1.16
N GLU A 161 -1.32 5.74 0.46
CA GLU A 161 -1.90 5.47 -0.86
C GLU A 161 -2.76 4.19 -0.82
N LYS A 162 -2.23 3.13 -0.21
CA LYS A 162 -2.91 1.86 0.04
C LYS A 162 -2.63 1.33 1.44
N ILE A 163 -3.65 0.73 2.04
CA ILE A 163 -3.58 0.14 3.38
C ILE A 163 -4.00 -1.32 3.26
N LEU A 164 -3.17 -2.21 3.78
CA LEU A 164 -3.45 -3.63 3.95
C LEU A 164 -3.34 -3.96 5.44
N PHE A 165 -4.44 -4.43 6.04
CA PHE A 165 -4.41 -4.98 7.40
C PHE A 165 -4.27 -6.50 7.37
N GLU A 166 -3.26 -7.02 8.05
CA GLU A 166 -3.07 -8.47 8.21
C GLU A 166 -2.55 -8.75 9.64
N GLN A 167 -3.20 -9.67 10.35
CA GLN A 167 -2.77 -10.13 11.69
C GLN A 167 -2.53 -8.99 12.70
N GLY A 168 -3.34 -7.93 12.65
CA GLY A 168 -3.22 -6.78 13.55
C GLY A 168 -2.16 -5.75 13.16
N VAL A 169 -1.45 -5.96 12.04
CA VAL A 169 -0.48 -5.01 11.49
C VAL A 169 -1.08 -4.30 10.29
N ALA A 170 -0.96 -2.97 10.27
CA ALA A 170 -1.24 -2.14 9.11
C ALA A 170 0.02 -2.03 8.24
N TYR A 171 0.00 -2.63 7.06
CA TYR A 171 0.98 -2.39 6.01
C TYR A 171 0.48 -1.23 5.17
N ILE A 172 1.23 -0.14 5.15
CA ILE A 172 0.84 1.12 4.51
C ILE A 172 1.83 1.40 3.41
N LEU A 173 1.34 1.34 2.19
CA LEU A 173 2.03 1.90 1.03
C LEU A 173 1.79 3.40 1.06
N THR A 174 2.85 4.17 1.23
CA THR A 174 2.83 5.63 1.12
C THR A 174 3.38 6.06 -0.23
N TYR A 175 3.32 7.35 -0.51
CA TYR A 175 3.87 7.95 -1.73
C TYR A 175 5.31 7.47 -2.02
N ASP A 176 6.19 7.36 -1.01
CA ASP A 176 7.61 6.99 -1.23
C ASP A 176 8.14 5.85 -0.36
N SER A 177 7.29 5.22 0.46
CA SER A 177 7.71 4.27 1.47
C SER A 177 6.69 3.14 1.62
N LEU A 178 7.15 2.02 2.17
CA LEU A 178 6.29 0.94 2.65
C LEU A 178 6.59 0.79 4.13
N ILE A 179 5.57 0.89 4.96
CA ILE A 179 5.73 0.84 6.42
C ILE A 179 4.78 -0.20 7.01
N ALA A 180 5.20 -0.78 8.13
CA ALA A 180 4.35 -1.60 8.99
C ALA A 180 4.08 -0.84 10.29
N ILE A 181 2.82 -0.83 10.72
CA ILE A 181 2.42 -0.27 12.00
C ILE A 181 1.62 -1.33 12.77
N ASN A 182 2.06 -1.65 13.98
CA ASN A 182 1.20 -2.32 14.94
C ASN A 182 0.54 -1.23 15.80
N PRO A 183 -0.77 -0.98 15.66
CA PRO A 183 -1.47 0.06 16.39
C PRO A 183 -1.91 -0.40 17.79
N SER A 184 -1.69 -1.66 18.18
CA SER A 184 -2.04 -2.16 19.50
C SER A 184 -1.30 -1.36 20.59
N PRO A 185 -1.99 -0.80 21.60
CA PRO A 185 -1.34 -0.05 22.67
C PRO A 185 -0.23 -0.82 23.40
N GLU A 186 -0.37 -2.14 23.52
CA GLU A 186 0.58 -3.01 24.22
C GLU A 186 1.82 -3.37 23.35
N GLN A 187 1.71 -3.28 22.03
CA GLN A 187 2.73 -3.71 21.07
C GLN A 187 3.03 -2.63 20.03
N ALA A 188 2.76 -1.37 20.39
CA ALA A 188 2.82 -0.23 19.50
C ALA A 188 4.21 -0.13 18.86
N SER A 189 4.26 -0.24 17.54
CA SER A 189 5.51 -0.21 16.79
C SER A 189 5.29 0.29 15.38
N MET A 190 6.34 0.89 14.82
CA MET A 190 6.40 1.31 13.43
C MET A 190 7.74 0.88 12.85
N GLU A 191 7.71 0.23 11.70
CA GLU A 191 8.87 -0.20 10.95
C GLU A 191 8.78 0.33 9.51
N ILE A 192 9.89 0.84 8.99
CA ILE A 192 10.00 1.23 7.59
C ILE A 192 10.56 0.03 6.80
N ILE A 193 9.68 -0.64 6.05
CA ILE A 193 10.01 -1.79 5.21
C ILE A 193 10.66 -1.35 3.90
N ALA A 194 10.25 -0.22 3.33
CA ALA A 194 10.86 0.40 2.16
C ALA A 194 10.95 1.91 2.32
N TYR A 195 12.06 2.53 1.92
CA TYR A 195 12.22 4.00 1.93
C TYR A 195 12.78 4.51 0.60
N LYS A 196 12.31 5.68 0.14
CA LYS A 196 12.65 6.25 -1.18
C LYS A 196 12.44 5.24 -2.30
N ALA A 197 11.34 4.54 -2.20
CA ALA A 197 11.03 3.43 -3.07
C ALA A 197 10.71 3.92 -4.50
N PRO A 198 10.96 3.06 -5.51
CA PRO A 198 10.90 3.46 -6.91
C PRO A 198 9.50 3.90 -7.34
N TRP A 199 8.44 3.38 -6.72
CA TRP A 199 7.05 3.67 -7.07
C TRP A 199 6.61 5.13 -6.86
N SER A 200 7.36 5.93 -6.08
CA SER A 200 7.05 7.36 -5.88
C SER A 200 6.87 8.15 -7.16
N ARG A 201 7.42 7.65 -8.27
CA ARG A 201 7.34 8.28 -9.58
C ARG A 201 6.40 7.58 -10.55
N PHE A 202 5.64 6.58 -10.12
CA PHE A 202 4.83 5.70 -10.97
C PHE A 202 3.39 5.52 -10.48
N ALA A 203 2.92 6.34 -9.53
CA ALA A 203 1.55 6.30 -9.00
C ALA A 203 1.13 4.88 -8.56
N PRO A 204 1.57 4.43 -7.37
CA PRO A 204 1.22 3.11 -6.86
C PRO A 204 -0.29 2.94 -6.72
N ASN A 205 -0.81 1.77 -7.10
CA ASN A 205 -2.24 1.53 -7.19
C ASN A 205 -2.73 0.27 -6.46
N SER A 206 -1.83 -0.60 -6.00
CA SER A 206 -2.19 -1.85 -5.33
C SER A 206 -1.06 -2.35 -4.44
N LEU A 207 -1.41 -3.09 -3.40
CA LEU A 207 -0.48 -3.66 -2.44
C LEU A 207 -0.95 -5.07 -2.07
N VAL A 208 -0.10 -6.06 -2.33
CA VAL A 208 -0.32 -7.45 -1.90
C VAL A 208 0.87 -7.90 -1.07
N LYS A 209 0.62 -8.64 0.00
CA LYS A 209 1.65 -9.31 0.80
C LYS A 209 1.53 -10.82 0.67
N GLN A 210 2.65 -11.51 0.43
CA GLN A 210 2.77 -12.97 0.49
C GLN A 210 4.06 -13.36 1.18
N GLY A 211 3.96 -13.95 2.38
CA GLY A 211 5.12 -14.24 3.22
C GLY A 211 5.92 -12.97 3.52
N ASP A 212 7.20 -12.98 3.17
CA ASP A 212 8.13 -11.85 3.33
C ASP A 212 8.16 -10.90 2.10
N TYR A 213 7.29 -11.13 1.10
CA TYR A 213 7.25 -10.35 -0.13
C TYR A 213 6.04 -9.41 -0.18
N PHE A 214 6.28 -8.22 -0.70
CA PHE A 214 5.25 -7.26 -1.04
C PHE A 214 5.29 -6.97 -2.54
N PHE A 215 4.11 -6.89 -3.14
CA PHE A 215 3.90 -6.60 -4.55
C PHE A 215 3.17 -5.28 -4.63
N VAL A 216 3.77 -4.33 -5.33
CA VAL A 216 3.23 -3.00 -5.56
C VAL A 216 2.95 -2.85 -7.04
N GLY A 217 1.68 -2.85 -7.41
CA GLY A 217 1.26 -2.47 -8.76
C GLY A 217 1.30 -0.96 -8.93
N MET A 218 1.70 -0.51 -10.12
CA MET A 218 1.90 0.89 -10.46
C MET A 218 1.89 1.06 -11.98
N HIS A 219 2.04 2.29 -12.48
CA HIS A 219 2.30 2.50 -13.89
C HIS A 219 3.63 1.86 -14.32
N ALA A 220 3.65 1.35 -15.56
CA ALA A 220 4.80 0.74 -16.20
C ALA A 220 5.33 -0.56 -15.55
N GLY A 221 4.68 -1.11 -14.51
CA GLY A 221 5.00 -2.45 -14.01
C GLY A 221 4.68 -2.68 -12.54
N VAL A 222 5.41 -3.63 -11.96
CA VAL A 222 5.27 -4.06 -10.56
C VAL A 222 6.60 -3.89 -9.84
N THR A 223 6.58 -3.32 -8.63
CA THR A 223 7.72 -3.38 -7.72
C THR A 223 7.53 -4.53 -6.73
N VAL A 224 8.57 -5.33 -6.54
CA VAL A 224 8.63 -6.37 -5.52
C VAL A 224 9.57 -5.92 -4.41
N VAL A 225 9.09 -5.94 -3.18
CA VAL A 225 9.88 -5.66 -1.99
C VAL A 225 9.99 -6.93 -1.17
N LYS A 226 11.21 -7.40 -0.93
CA LYS A 226 11.46 -8.43 0.07
C LYS A 226 11.77 -7.79 1.41
N ALA A 227 10.91 -8.01 2.40
CA ALA A 227 11.16 -7.59 3.77
C ALA A 227 12.39 -8.31 4.33
N SER A 228 13.18 -7.59 5.09
CA SER A 228 14.39 -8.10 5.73
C SER A 228 14.40 -7.70 7.18
N ARG A 229 14.60 -8.67 8.07
CA ARG A 229 14.75 -8.45 9.52
C ARG A 229 15.96 -7.58 9.89
N PHE A 230 16.88 -7.34 8.95
CA PHE A 230 18.16 -6.67 9.20
C PHE A 230 18.39 -5.41 8.35
N GLY A 231 17.31 -4.80 7.84
CA GLY A 231 17.37 -3.45 7.25
C GLY A 231 17.95 -3.36 5.83
N ILE A 232 18.23 -4.48 5.17
CA ILE A 232 18.58 -4.48 3.74
C ILE A 232 17.38 -4.97 2.93
N GLN A 233 16.73 -4.02 2.28
CA GLN A 233 15.56 -4.22 1.43
C GLN A 233 16.06 -4.67 0.06
N ASP A 234 15.54 -5.78 -0.46
CA ASP A 234 15.70 -6.12 -1.89
C ASP A 234 14.46 -5.60 -2.61
N VAL A 235 14.62 -4.46 -3.28
CA VAL A 235 13.57 -3.80 -4.06
C VAL A 235 13.88 -4.01 -5.54
N ARG A 236 13.01 -4.72 -6.23
CA ARG A 236 13.17 -5.05 -7.66
C ARG A 236 12.00 -4.52 -8.46
N PHE A 237 12.31 -3.97 -9.62
CA PHE A 237 11.31 -3.51 -10.58
C PHE A 237 11.12 -4.55 -11.69
N TYR A 238 9.88 -4.83 -12.01
CA TYR A 238 9.48 -5.73 -13.09
C TYR A 238 8.58 -4.96 -14.06
N GLY A 239 9.10 -4.70 -15.26
CA GLY A 239 8.39 -4.01 -16.33
C GLY A 239 7.98 -4.96 -17.46
N PRO A 240 7.08 -4.53 -18.36
CA PRO A 240 6.69 -5.31 -19.52
C PRO A 240 7.89 -5.69 -20.38
N GLN A 241 7.92 -6.95 -20.80
CA GLN A 241 8.91 -7.48 -21.72
C GLN A 241 8.90 -6.69 -23.04
N GLY A 242 10.09 -6.28 -23.51
CA GLY A 242 10.23 -5.45 -24.72
C GLY A 242 10.15 -3.93 -24.47
N ALA A 243 9.82 -3.49 -23.25
CA ALA A 243 9.81 -2.07 -22.87
C ALA A 243 11.12 -1.60 -22.24
N GLU A 244 12.18 -2.41 -22.23
CA GLU A 244 13.43 -2.14 -21.52
C GLU A 244 14.08 -0.85 -22.01
N GLU A 245 14.05 -0.59 -23.32
CA GLU A 245 14.60 0.63 -23.92
C GLU A 245 13.74 1.88 -23.62
N LEU A 246 12.43 1.72 -23.45
CA LEU A 246 11.51 2.83 -23.13
C LEU A 246 11.69 3.33 -21.70
N LEU A 247 12.14 2.43 -20.82
CA LEU A 247 12.36 2.68 -19.39
C LEU A 247 13.81 3.06 -19.06
N LYS A 248 14.70 3.06 -20.07
CA LYS A 248 16.05 3.61 -19.89
C LYS A 248 15.99 5.12 -19.72
N PRO A 249 16.91 5.69 -18.91
CA PRO A 249 17.05 7.14 -18.86
C PRO A 249 17.33 7.66 -20.27
N GLU A 250 16.58 8.67 -20.71
CA GLU A 250 17.01 9.42 -21.89
C GLU A 250 18.42 9.93 -21.61
N THR A 251 19.36 9.55 -22.47
CA THR A 251 20.71 10.11 -22.39
C THR A 251 20.54 11.57 -22.78
N ILE A 252 20.50 12.47 -21.79
CA ILE A 252 20.59 13.90 -22.05
C ILE A 252 21.96 14.09 -22.70
N ASN A 253 21.99 14.10 -24.03
CA ASN A 253 23.14 14.59 -24.77
C ASN A 253 23.24 16.07 -24.41
N HIS A 254 24.15 16.40 -23.50
CA HIS A 254 24.68 17.76 -23.37
C HIS A 254 25.42 18.09 -24.67
N ARG A 255 24.65 18.39 -25.72
CA ARG A 255 25.09 19.10 -26.91
C ARG A 255 24.07 20.17 -27.21
N LEU A 256 24.08 21.20 -26.40
CA LEU A 256 23.76 22.54 -26.86
C LEU A 256 24.92 23.44 -26.44
N ARG A 257 25.55 24.00 -27.48
CA ARG A 257 26.57 25.04 -27.44
C ARG A 257 25.97 26.35 -26.98
#